data_AF-A0A2P6WA17-F1
#
_entry.id   AF-A0A2P6WA17-F1
#
_cell.length_a   1.000
_cell.length_b   1.000
_cell.length_c   1.000
_cell.angle_alpha   90.00
_cell.angle_beta   90.00
_cell.angle_gamma   90.00
#
_symmetry.space_group_name_H-M   'P 1'
#
loop_
_entity.id
_entity.type
_entity.pdbx_description
1 polymer ?
#
loop_
_entity_poly.entity_id
_entity_poly.type
_entity_poly.pdbx_seq_one_letter_code
_entity_poly.pdbx_strand_id
1 'polypeptide(L)'
;ENLEDFLENRLENFGDYQDAIDSGLKFGFHSLLSSSINIGLITPEEVVEKTLEAHEENDYPMNSLEGFLRQIIGWREFIRAMYELEPGMREANFWDAGNELPREFYTGETGLPPVDDSIQHALDDAYCHHIERLMVLGNVMLLLEIDPDDVFDWFMEMFIDSYDWVMVPNIYGMSQYSYENMMTKPYISSSNYIGKMSHYEGGKWEDHWDGLYWNFIKKHEEKIGDIHRMSFMTSTLNRMNDETVEEHVENAEEFKESLGI
;
A
#
# COMPACT_ATOMS: atom_id res chain seq x y z
N GLU A 1 26.62 -5.05 7.77
CA GLU A 1 26.32 -5.57 6.42
C GLU A 1 25.12 -4.89 5.79
N ASN A 2 23.86 -5.34 5.93
CA ASN A 2 22.73 -4.73 5.19
C ASN A 2 22.54 -3.22 5.43
N LEU A 3 22.69 -2.75 6.67
CA LEU A 3 22.60 -1.31 6.97
C LEU A 3 23.72 -0.52 6.30
N GLU A 4 24.96 -1.04 6.33
CA GLU A 4 26.10 -0.38 5.68
C GLU A 4 25.90 -0.34 4.17
N ASP A 5 25.49 -1.45 3.55
CA ASP A 5 25.17 -1.50 2.12
C ASP A 5 24.06 -0.51 1.74
N PHE A 6 23.01 -0.39 2.55
CA PHE A 6 21.95 0.60 2.32
C PHE A 6 22.49 2.03 2.37
N LEU A 7 23.28 2.37 3.38
CA LEU A 7 23.87 3.70 3.53
C LEU A 7 24.79 4.03 2.34
N GLU A 8 25.67 3.10 1.96
CA GLU A 8 26.64 3.29 0.88
C GLU A 8 26.01 3.35 -0.51
N ASN A 9 25.02 2.49 -0.80
CA ASN A 9 24.59 2.25 -2.18
C ASN A 9 23.17 2.75 -2.50
N ARG A 10 22.34 3.02 -1.49
CA ARG A 10 20.89 3.25 -1.71
C ARG A 10 20.34 4.50 -1.06
N LEU A 11 20.84 4.91 0.11
CA LEU A 11 20.29 6.02 0.87
C LEU A 11 20.26 7.32 0.08
N GLU A 12 21.31 7.64 -0.70
CA GLU A 12 21.36 8.87 -1.50
C GLU A 12 20.08 9.09 -2.35
N ASN A 13 19.58 8.00 -2.94
CA ASN A 13 18.45 7.98 -3.86
C ASN A 13 17.12 7.54 -3.20
N PHE A 14 17.12 7.26 -1.88
CA PHE A 14 15.92 6.77 -1.18
C PHE A 14 14.71 7.69 -1.38
N GLY A 15 14.89 9.00 -1.21
CA GLY A 15 13.79 9.96 -1.26
C GLY A 15 13.23 10.17 -2.68
N ASP A 16 14.09 10.11 -3.70
CA ASP A 16 13.69 10.34 -5.08
C ASP A 16 12.86 9.18 -5.66
N TYR A 17 13.14 7.97 -5.21
CA TYR A 17 12.51 6.74 -5.71
C TYR A 17 11.61 6.05 -4.67
N GLN A 18 11.25 6.73 -3.58
CA GLN A 18 10.51 6.15 -2.47
C GLN A 18 9.18 5.48 -2.90
N ASP A 19 8.52 6.07 -3.90
CA ASP A 19 7.21 5.64 -4.41
C ASP A 19 7.28 5.04 -5.83
N ALA A 20 8.49 4.80 -6.36
CA ALA A 20 8.64 4.24 -7.71
C ALA A 20 8.27 2.75 -7.73
N ILE A 21 7.51 2.33 -8.73
CA ILE A 21 7.03 0.95 -8.92
C ILE A 21 7.52 0.46 -10.29
N ASP A 22 8.10 -0.72 -10.39
CA ASP A 22 8.40 -1.33 -11.69
C ASP A 22 8.50 -2.85 -11.57
N SER A 23 8.11 -3.56 -12.61
CA SER A 23 8.30 -5.02 -12.77
C SER A 23 9.74 -5.47 -12.49
N GLY A 24 10.73 -4.64 -12.83
CA GLY A 24 12.14 -4.94 -12.59
C GLY A 24 12.69 -4.45 -11.25
N LEU A 25 11.92 -3.66 -10.49
CA LEU A 25 12.39 -2.93 -9.31
C LEU A 25 11.99 -3.62 -8.00
N LYS A 26 12.48 -4.85 -7.78
CA LYS A 26 12.12 -5.65 -6.60
C LYS A 26 12.39 -4.98 -5.24
N PHE A 27 13.60 -4.45 -5.05
CA PHE A 27 14.04 -3.87 -3.76
C PHE A 27 14.18 -2.34 -3.80
N GLY A 28 14.23 -1.77 -5.01
CA GLY A 28 14.49 -0.35 -5.23
C GLY A 28 15.66 0.20 -4.41
N PHE A 29 15.43 1.38 -3.84
CA PHE A 29 16.39 2.06 -2.97
C PHE A 29 16.04 1.89 -1.49
N HIS A 30 15.29 0.85 -1.12
CA HIS A 30 14.86 0.61 0.26
C HIS A 30 15.93 -0.12 1.08
N SER A 31 15.86 0.00 2.41
CA SER A 31 16.91 -0.50 3.30
C SER A 31 16.88 -2.01 3.57
N LEU A 32 15.72 -2.65 3.41
CA LEU A 32 15.50 -4.08 3.72
C LEU A 32 15.84 -4.44 5.18
N LEU A 33 15.65 -3.50 6.11
CA LEU A 33 16.01 -3.66 7.52
C LEU A 33 14.84 -4.06 8.42
N SER A 34 13.59 -3.97 7.94
CA SER A 34 12.38 -4.16 8.75
C SER A 34 12.36 -5.48 9.52
N SER A 35 12.72 -6.59 8.89
CA SER A 35 12.79 -7.90 9.54
C SER A 35 13.81 -7.92 10.69
N SER A 36 15.00 -7.38 10.46
CA SER A 36 16.08 -7.32 11.46
C SER A 36 15.75 -6.38 12.62
N ILE A 37 15.11 -5.25 12.32
CA ILE A 37 14.63 -4.29 13.34
C ILE A 37 13.51 -4.92 14.19
N ASN A 38 12.55 -5.60 13.56
CA ASN A 38 11.36 -6.10 14.25
C ASN A 38 11.65 -7.27 15.19
N ILE A 39 12.74 -8.02 14.95
CA ILE A 39 13.21 -9.07 15.86
C ILE A 39 14.33 -8.63 16.82
N GLY A 40 14.77 -7.37 16.72
CA GLY A 40 15.81 -6.80 17.58
C GLY A 40 17.24 -7.28 17.27
N LEU A 41 17.52 -7.75 16.06
CA LEU A 41 18.91 -7.97 15.62
C LEU A 41 19.68 -6.65 15.51
N ILE A 42 18.97 -5.58 15.14
CA ILE A 42 19.40 -4.19 15.20
C ILE A 42 18.28 -3.36 15.81
N THR A 43 18.62 -2.29 16.50
CA THR A 43 17.65 -1.39 17.12
C THR A 43 17.35 -0.18 16.24
N PRO A 44 16.16 0.43 16.35
CA PRO A 44 15.86 1.70 15.68
C PRO A 44 16.87 2.80 16.01
N GLU A 45 17.32 2.87 17.27
CA GLU A 45 18.31 3.84 17.75
C GLU A 45 19.65 3.66 17.02
N GLU A 46 20.17 2.43 16.95
CA GLU A 46 21.41 2.14 16.20
C GLU A 46 21.30 2.51 14.71
N VAL A 47 20.15 2.28 14.08
CA VAL A 47 19.93 2.65 12.67
C VAL A 47 19.96 4.17 12.51
N VAL A 48 19.29 4.91 13.40
CA VAL A 48 19.26 6.37 13.37
C VAL A 48 20.65 6.96 13.59
N GLU A 49 21.36 6.51 14.62
CA GLU A 49 22.72 6.98 14.94
C GLU A 49 23.67 6.75 13.77
N LYS A 50 23.75 5.52 13.26
CA LYS A 50 24.62 5.18 12.12
C LYS A 50 24.27 5.94 10.84
N THR A 51 23.00 6.21 10.61
CA THR A 51 22.56 7.00 9.45
C THR A 51 23.03 8.45 9.57
N LEU A 52 22.92 9.05 10.75
CA LEU A 52 23.37 10.42 11.00
C LEU A 52 24.90 10.52 10.93
N GLU A 53 25.64 9.57 11.52
CA GLU A 53 27.10 9.47 11.39
C GLU A 53 27.52 9.39 9.92
N ALA A 54 26.90 8.50 9.13
CA ALA A 54 27.19 8.37 7.71
C ALA A 54 26.84 9.65 6.91
N HIS A 55 25.83 10.40 7.32
CA HIS A 55 25.49 11.67 6.70
C HIS A 55 26.56 12.76 6.94
N GLU A 56 27.19 12.80 8.11
CA GLU A 56 28.30 13.73 8.38
C GLU A 56 29.48 13.54 7.42
N GLU A 57 29.69 12.32 6.93
CA GLU A 57 30.76 11.97 5.99
C GLU A 57 30.36 12.12 4.52
N ASN A 58 29.12 11.77 4.17
CA ASN A 58 28.68 11.62 2.78
C ASN A 58 27.74 12.74 2.28
N ASP A 59 27.24 13.60 3.16
CA ASP A 59 26.35 14.74 2.83
C ASP A 59 25.13 14.34 1.97
N TYR A 60 24.47 13.23 2.35
CA TYR A 60 23.26 12.74 1.66
C TYR A 60 22.19 13.83 1.45
N PRO A 61 21.44 13.82 0.33
CA PRO A 61 20.33 14.73 0.10
C PRO A 61 19.31 14.71 1.25
N MET A 62 18.89 15.90 1.69
CA MET A 62 18.03 16.04 2.87
C MET A 62 16.68 15.33 2.70
N ASN A 63 16.12 15.27 1.49
CA ASN A 63 14.87 14.54 1.23
C ASN A 63 15.02 13.03 1.48
N SER A 64 16.17 12.46 1.12
CA SER A 64 16.48 11.06 1.36
C SER A 64 16.77 10.78 2.84
N LEU A 65 17.60 11.62 3.47
CA LEU A 65 17.94 11.48 4.89
C LEU A 65 16.71 11.60 5.80
N GLU A 66 15.98 12.72 5.69
CA GLU A 66 14.77 12.96 6.47
C GLU A 66 13.70 11.91 6.14
N GLY A 67 13.52 11.61 4.85
CA GLY A 67 12.55 10.64 4.38
C GLY A 67 12.75 9.27 5.02
N PHE A 68 13.99 8.78 5.06
CA PHE A 68 14.33 7.50 5.67
C PHE A 68 14.13 7.52 7.20
N LEU A 69 14.69 8.53 7.88
CA LEU A 69 14.57 8.65 9.34
C LEU A 69 13.10 8.75 9.78
N ARG A 70 12.27 9.49 9.05
CA ARG A 70 10.83 9.63 9.30
C ARG A 70 10.08 8.31 9.23
N GLN A 71 10.52 7.33 8.44
CA GLN A 71 9.89 6.00 8.43
C GLN A 71 10.14 5.25 9.76
N ILE A 72 11.29 5.49 10.39
CA ILE A 72 11.70 4.81 11.61
C ILE A 72 11.16 5.54 12.85
N ILE A 73 11.59 6.77 13.10
CA ILE A 73 11.20 7.48 14.33
C ILE A 73 9.80 8.10 14.24
N GLY A 74 9.24 8.19 13.03
CA GLY A 74 7.88 8.64 12.77
C GLY A 74 6.95 7.44 12.65
N TRP A 75 6.86 6.86 11.45
CA TRP A 75 5.83 5.85 11.15
C TRP A 75 5.92 4.60 12.02
N ARG A 76 7.09 3.97 12.16
CA ARG A 76 7.20 2.74 12.97
C ARG A 76 6.77 2.96 14.42
N GLU A 77 7.23 4.05 15.05
CA GLU A 77 6.85 4.38 16.44
C GLU A 77 5.37 4.80 16.55
N PHE A 78 4.85 5.54 15.57
CA PHE A 78 3.42 5.91 15.51
C PHE A 78 2.53 4.67 15.38
N ILE A 79 2.87 3.74 14.50
CA ILE A 79 2.16 2.47 14.32
C ILE A 79 2.16 1.69 15.64
N ARG A 80 3.31 1.61 16.33
CA ARG A 80 3.37 0.94 17.63
C ARG A 80 2.43 1.59 18.66
N ALA A 81 2.41 2.93 18.72
CA ALA A 81 1.51 3.65 19.62
C ALA A 81 0.03 3.42 19.27
N MET A 82 -0.34 3.47 18.00
CA MET A 82 -1.70 3.21 17.54
C MET A 82 -2.18 1.81 17.93
N TYR A 83 -1.33 0.80 17.77
CA TYR A 83 -1.65 -0.57 18.17
C TYR A 83 -1.98 -0.70 19.67
N GLU A 84 -1.23 -0.02 20.54
CA GLU A 84 -1.43 -0.09 21.99
C GLU A 84 -2.62 0.77 22.47
N LEU A 85 -2.86 1.90 21.81
CA LEU A 85 -3.84 2.90 22.24
C LEU A 85 -5.22 2.70 21.63
N GLU A 86 -5.33 2.03 20.48
CA GLU A 86 -6.58 1.82 19.75
C GLU A 86 -6.90 0.32 19.60
N PRO A 87 -7.22 -0.40 20.70
CA PRO A 87 -7.45 -1.84 20.67
C PRO A 87 -8.66 -2.26 19.82
N GLY A 88 -9.61 -1.35 19.58
CA GLY A 88 -10.81 -1.59 18.76
C GLY A 88 -10.58 -1.56 17.25
N MET A 89 -9.32 -1.45 16.82
CA MET A 89 -8.96 -1.32 15.40
C MET A 89 -9.22 -2.60 14.61
N ARG A 90 -9.11 -3.77 15.25
CA ARG A 90 -9.29 -5.08 14.60
C ARG A 90 -10.74 -5.36 14.25
N GLU A 91 -11.68 -4.83 15.03
CA GLU A 91 -13.11 -5.01 14.82
C GLU A 91 -13.71 -3.97 13.86
N ALA A 92 -12.88 -3.06 13.35
CA ALA A 92 -13.33 -1.96 12.51
C ALA A 92 -13.50 -2.41 11.07
N ASN A 93 -14.65 -2.06 10.47
CA ASN A 93 -14.97 -2.32 9.07
C ASN A 93 -15.81 -1.17 8.52
N PHE A 94 -15.20 0.02 8.43
CA PHE A 94 -15.86 1.24 7.99
C PHE A 94 -16.63 1.10 6.66
N TRP A 95 -16.15 0.27 5.73
CA TRP A 95 -16.75 0.11 4.40
C TRP A 95 -17.87 -0.93 4.35
N ASP A 96 -18.09 -1.72 5.41
CA ASP A 96 -18.91 -2.94 5.36
C ASP A 96 -18.43 -3.92 4.28
N ALA A 97 -17.11 -4.02 4.11
CA ALA A 97 -16.44 -4.93 3.18
C ALA A 97 -16.56 -6.38 3.67
N GLY A 98 -16.66 -7.35 2.77
CA GLY A 98 -16.92 -8.74 3.17
C GLY A 98 -16.80 -9.77 2.05
N ASN A 99 -16.14 -9.40 0.95
CA ASN A 99 -15.79 -10.37 -0.09
C ASN A 99 -14.61 -11.21 0.39
N GLU A 100 -14.62 -12.51 0.10
CA GLU A 100 -13.49 -13.39 0.41
C GLU A 100 -12.31 -13.05 -0.51
N LEU A 101 -11.08 -13.16 0.01
CA LEU A 101 -9.89 -12.93 -0.81
C LEU A 101 -9.76 -13.98 -1.93
N PRO A 102 -9.71 -13.59 -3.22
CA PRO A 102 -9.56 -14.53 -4.32
C PRO A 102 -8.25 -15.31 -4.25
N ARG A 103 -8.28 -16.55 -4.71
CA ARG A 103 -7.10 -17.44 -4.70
C ARG A 103 -5.95 -16.89 -5.54
N GLU A 104 -6.26 -16.12 -6.56
CA GLU A 104 -5.34 -15.48 -7.49
C GLU A 104 -4.34 -14.57 -6.76
N PHE A 105 -4.70 -14.04 -5.58
CA PHE A 105 -3.78 -13.28 -4.71
C PHE A 105 -2.67 -14.15 -4.08
N TYR A 106 -2.80 -15.47 -4.08
CA TYR A 106 -1.76 -16.41 -3.67
C TYR A 106 -0.95 -16.98 -4.83
N THR A 107 -1.39 -16.78 -6.08
CA THR A 107 -0.68 -17.29 -7.27
C THR A 107 -0.07 -16.18 -8.12
N GLY A 108 -0.50 -14.93 -7.96
CA GLY A 108 -0.11 -13.80 -8.81
C GLY A 108 -0.66 -13.94 -10.23
N GLU A 109 -1.91 -14.38 -10.34
CA GLU A 109 -2.62 -14.59 -11.61
C GLU A 109 -3.96 -13.81 -11.64
N THR A 110 -3.99 -12.61 -11.05
CA THR A 110 -5.17 -11.75 -10.97
C THR A 110 -5.53 -11.12 -12.31
N GLY A 111 -4.59 -11.04 -13.26
CA GLY A 111 -4.79 -10.36 -14.54
C GLY A 111 -4.55 -8.85 -14.48
N LEU A 112 -4.09 -8.34 -13.33
CA LEU A 112 -3.59 -6.97 -13.17
C LEU A 112 -2.05 -7.04 -13.04
N PRO A 113 -1.27 -6.72 -14.10
CA PRO A 113 0.17 -6.91 -14.09
C PRO A 113 0.92 -6.31 -12.89
N PRO A 114 0.59 -5.08 -12.42
CA PRO A 114 1.25 -4.53 -11.22
C PRO A 114 0.98 -5.35 -9.96
N VAL A 115 -0.24 -5.88 -9.81
CA VAL A 115 -0.64 -6.72 -8.67
C VAL A 115 0.05 -8.08 -8.76
N ASP A 116 0.05 -8.68 -9.95
CA ASP A 116 0.66 -9.97 -10.21
C ASP A 116 2.17 -9.93 -9.91
N ASP A 117 2.89 -8.92 -10.41
CA ASP A 117 4.32 -8.74 -10.14
C ASP A 117 4.60 -8.53 -8.65
N SER A 118 3.82 -7.70 -7.94
CA SER A 118 3.98 -7.54 -6.49
C SER A 118 3.69 -8.84 -5.71
N ILE A 119 2.71 -9.65 -6.12
CA ILE A 119 2.49 -10.97 -5.51
C ILE A 119 3.69 -11.89 -5.77
N GLN A 120 4.25 -11.90 -6.99
CA GLN A 120 5.45 -12.69 -7.28
C GLN A 120 6.66 -12.23 -6.45
N HIS A 121 6.85 -10.92 -6.24
CA HIS A 121 7.88 -10.41 -5.33
C HIS A 121 7.70 -10.95 -3.91
N ALA A 122 6.47 -10.94 -3.38
CA ALA A 122 6.18 -11.51 -2.06
C ALA A 122 6.42 -13.04 -2.02
N LEU A 123 6.05 -13.78 -3.06
CA LEU A 123 6.25 -15.24 -3.13
C LEU A 123 7.74 -15.62 -3.23
N ASP A 124 8.51 -14.90 -4.04
CA ASP A 124 9.93 -15.18 -4.27
C ASP A 124 10.80 -14.77 -3.07
N ASP A 125 10.52 -13.59 -2.52
CA ASP A 125 11.45 -12.87 -1.64
C ASP A 125 10.87 -12.62 -0.23
N ALA A 126 9.61 -13.00 0.04
CA ALA A 126 8.86 -12.64 1.26
C ALA A 126 8.86 -11.11 1.52
N TYR A 127 8.97 -10.32 0.44
CA TYR A 127 9.15 -8.88 0.49
C TYR A 127 8.56 -8.18 -0.73
N CYS A 128 7.86 -7.09 -0.45
CA CYS A 128 7.57 -5.98 -1.37
C CYS A 128 7.87 -4.68 -0.65
N HIS A 129 8.18 -3.63 -1.38
CA HIS A 129 8.38 -2.33 -0.77
C HIS A 129 7.05 -1.63 -0.44
N HIS A 130 7.11 -0.55 0.35
CA HIS A 130 5.93 0.02 1.00
C HIS A 130 4.82 0.43 0.02
N ILE A 131 5.18 1.03 -1.11
CA ILE A 131 4.18 1.54 -2.05
C ILE A 131 3.49 0.43 -2.84
N GLU A 132 4.15 -0.70 -3.09
CA GLU A 132 3.51 -1.91 -3.63
C GLU A 132 2.47 -2.44 -2.63
N ARG A 133 2.85 -2.56 -1.36
CA ARG A 133 1.94 -2.99 -0.29
C ARG A 133 0.71 -2.08 -0.19
N LEU A 134 0.92 -0.76 -0.22
CA LEU A 134 -0.14 0.22 -0.01
C LEU A 134 -0.97 0.51 -1.25
N MET A 135 -0.33 0.96 -2.33
CA MET A 135 -1.01 1.55 -3.50
C MET A 135 -1.27 0.54 -4.63
N VAL A 136 -0.69 -0.65 -4.56
CA VAL A 136 -0.94 -1.74 -5.51
C VAL A 136 -1.83 -2.80 -4.84
N LEU A 137 -1.27 -3.60 -3.93
CA LEU A 137 -1.97 -4.72 -3.29
C LEU A 137 -3.14 -4.22 -2.43
N GLY A 138 -2.84 -3.38 -1.43
CA GLY A 138 -3.84 -2.86 -0.51
C GLY A 138 -4.94 -2.05 -1.19
N ASN A 139 -4.59 -1.23 -2.18
CA ASN A 139 -5.54 -0.45 -2.98
C ASN A 139 -6.51 -1.38 -3.73
N VAL A 140 -6.02 -2.37 -4.46
CA VAL A 140 -6.90 -3.29 -5.22
C VAL A 140 -7.76 -4.14 -4.28
N MET A 141 -7.19 -4.65 -3.18
CA MET A 141 -7.97 -5.39 -2.17
C MET A 141 -9.09 -4.52 -1.56
N LEU A 142 -8.81 -3.24 -1.29
CA LEU A 142 -9.82 -2.30 -0.80
C LEU A 142 -10.90 -2.03 -1.86
N LEU A 143 -10.51 -1.81 -3.11
CA LEU A 143 -11.44 -1.56 -4.21
C LEU A 143 -12.31 -2.78 -4.55
N LEU A 144 -11.80 -4.00 -4.30
CA LEU A 144 -12.54 -5.25 -4.36
C LEU A 144 -13.42 -5.47 -3.13
N GLU A 145 -13.32 -4.62 -2.11
CA GLU A 145 -14.08 -4.73 -0.86
C GLU A 145 -13.87 -6.08 -0.16
N ILE A 146 -12.62 -6.56 -0.17
CA ILE A 146 -12.20 -7.76 0.55
C ILE A 146 -12.37 -7.52 2.06
N ASP A 147 -12.77 -8.57 2.78
CA ASP A 147 -12.84 -8.53 4.24
C ASP A 147 -11.48 -8.08 4.82
N PRO A 148 -11.43 -7.06 5.68
CA PRO A 148 -10.17 -6.58 6.24
C PRO A 148 -9.40 -7.63 7.05
N ASP A 149 -10.09 -8.64 7.61
CA ASP A 149 -9.43 -9.76 8.29
C ASP A 149 -8.71 -10.68 7.28
N ASP A 150 -9.32 -10.96 6.12
CA ASP A 150 -8.67 -11.71 5.04
C ASP A 150 -7.45 -10.97 4.49
N VAL A 151 -7.54 -9.64 4.34
CA VAL A 151 -6.39 -8.80 3.96
C VAL A 151 -5.30 -8.88 5.03
N PHE A 152 -5.66 -8.75 6.30
CA PHE A 152 -4.70 -8.85 7.40
C PHE A 152 -3.98 -10.19 7.42
N ASP A 153 -4.71 -11.29 7.29
CA ASP A 153 -4.15 -12.64 7.28
C ASP A 153 -3.19 -12.84 6.12
N TRP A 154 -3.55 -12.41 4.90
CA TRP A 154 -2.65 -12.48 3.75
C TRP A 154 -1.34 -11.70 3.98
N PHE A 155 -1.42 -10.46 4.48
CA PHE A 155 -0.21 -9.68 4.79
C PHE A 155 0.62 -10.31 5.92
N MET A 156 -0.01 -10.96 6.90
CA MET A 156 0.69 -11.69 7.95
C MET A 156 1.43 -12.93 7.41
N GLU A 157 0.87 -13.60 6.40
CA GLU A 157 1.43 -14.80 5.80
C GLU A 157 2.60 -14.52 4.84
N MET A 158 2.52 -13.41 4.09
CA MET A 158 3.36 -13.20 2.91
C MET A 158 4.69 -12.45 3.18
N PHE A 159 4.81 -11.71 4.29
CA PHE A 159 5.97 -10.85 4.51
C PHE A 159 6.85 -11.28 5.69
N ILE A 160 8.17 -11.25 5.47
CA ILE A 160 9.18 -11.64 6.47
C ILE A 160 9.25 -10.70 7.69
N ASP A 161 8.69 -9.50 7.57
CA ASP A 161 8.67 -8.47 8.61
C ASP A 161 7.34 -8.34 9.34
N SER A 162 6.40 -9.26 9.09
CA SER A 162 5.05 -9.26 9.64
C SER A 162 5.02 -9.63 11.13
N TYR A 163 4.47 -8.71 11.91
CA TYR A 163 4.08 -8.93 13.31
C TYR A 163 2.76 -8.22 13.57
N ASP A 164 2.00 -8.76 14.51
CA ASP A 164 0.70 -8.25 14.93
C ASP A 164 0.67 -6.72 15.11
N TRP A 165 1.61 -6.22 15.92
CA TRP A 165 1.67 -4.81 16.30
C TRP A 165 1.95 -3.86 15.14
N VAL A 166 2.62 -4.34 14.09
CA VAL A 166 2.96 -3.52 12.92
C VAL A 166 1.92 -3.69 11.82
N MET A 167 1.35 -4.89 11.66
CA MET A 167 0.38 -5.15 10.60
C MET A 167 -1.01 -4.61 10.92
N VAL A 168 -1.48 -4.66 12.17
CA VAL A 168 -2.83 -4.15 12.49
C VAL A 168 -3.03 -2.69 12.05
N PRO A 169 -2.18 -1.72 12.44
CA PRO A 169 -2.44 -0.34 12.06
C PRO A 169 -2.13 -0.06 10.59
N ASN A 170 -1.20 -0.79 9.98
CA ASN A 170 -0.94 -0.64 8.55
C ASN A 170 -2.09 -1.20 7.68
N ILE A 171 -2.70 -2.32 8.07
CA ILE A 171 -3.77 -2.93 7.28
C ILE A 171 -5.11 -2.25 7.56
N TYR A 172 -5.62 -2.34 8.79
CA TYR A 172 -6.95 -1.82 9.13
C TYR A 172 -7.02 -0.29 9.07
N GLY A 173 -5.94 0.41 9.45
CA GLY A 173 -5.90 1.87 9.48
C GLY A 173 -5.44 2.48 8.15
N MET A 174 -4.20 2.21 7.76
CA MET A 174 -3.57 2.89 6.61
C MET A 174 -4.09 2.38 5.26
N SER A 175 -4.06 1.06 5.05
CA SER A 175 -4.32 0.46 3.75
C SER A 175 -5.81 0.38 3.45
N GLN A 176 -6.59 -0.25 4.33
CA GLN A 176 -8.00 -0.55 4.09
C GLN A 176 -8.94 0.57 4.57
N TYR A 177 -8.45 1.51 5.39
CA TYR A 177 -9.29 2.55 6.00
C TYR A 177 -10.52 1.96 6.72
N SER A 178 -10.40 0.73 7.22
CA SER A 178 -11.43 0.04 7.98
C SER A 178 -11.59 0.65 9.37
N TYR A 179 -10.51 1.20 9.92
CA TYR A 179 -10.49 2.09 11.08
C TYR A 179 -10.18 3.54 10.63
N GLU A 180 -11.23 4.34 10.51
CA GLU A 180 -11.20 5.67 9.88
C GLU A 180 -10.53 6.76 10.72
N ASN A 181 -10.25 6.50 12.01
CA ASN A 181 -9.70 7.51 12.93
C ASN A 181 -8.16 7.61 12.91
N MET A 182 -7.47 6.76 12.13
CA MET A 182 -6.02 6.81 11.99
C MET A 182 -5.55 7.70 10.83
N MET A 183 -6.22 7.61 9.68
CA MET A 183 -5.84 8.33 8.46
C MET A 183 -6.87 9.40 8.10
N THR A 184 -6.44 10.44 7.37
CA THR A 184 -7.34 11.53 6.95
C THR A 184 -8.08 11.25 5.64
N LYS A 185 -7.69 10.19 4.93
CA LYS A 185 -8.31 9.70 3.70
C LYS A 185 -7.92 8.25 3.46
N PRO A 186 -8.74 7.47 2.73
CA PRO A 186 -8.32 6.19 2.18
C PRO A 186 -7.26 6.38 1.09
N TYR A 187 -6.36 5.40 0.97
CA TYR A 187 -5.35 5.33 -0.08
C TYR A 187 -5.85 4.55 -1.29
N ILE A 188 -6.93 5.03 -1.89
CA ILE A 188 -7.45 4.52 -3.16
C ILE A 188 -6.93 5.35 -4.33
N SER A 189 -6.69 4.69 -5.46
CA SER A 189 -6.32 5.36 -6.71
C SER A 189 -6.74 4.58 -7.94
N SER A 190 -6.95 5.31 -9.03
CA SER A 190 -7.15 4.76 -10.37
C SER A 190 -5.82 4.37 -11.02
N SER A 191 -5.86 3.68 -12.16
CA SER A 191 -4.70 3.25 -12.95
C SER A 191 -3.70 4.37 -13.26
N ASN A 192 -4.18 5.61 -13.38
CA ASN A 192 -3.35 6.80 -13.63
C ASN A 192 -2.30 7.07 -12.54
N TYR A 193 -2.50 6.60 -11.31
CA TYR A 193 -1.43 6.66 -10.30
C TYR A 193 -0.30 5.69 -10.67
N ILE A 194 -0.63 4.44 -10.98
CA ILE A 194 0.33 3.41 -11.39
C ILE A 194 1.09 3.86 -12.63
N GLY A 195 0.41 4.36 -13.67
CA GLY A 195 1.06 4.84 -14.89
C GLY A 195 2.01 6.03 -14.69
N LYS A 196 1.90 6.79 -13.59
CA LYS A 196 2.84 7.87 -13.25
C LYS A 196 4.04 7.40 -12.44
N MET A 197 3.85 6.35 -11.65
CA MET A 197 4.87 5.82 -10.74
C MET A 197 5.65 4.65 -11.34
N SER A 198 5.28 4.20 -12.54
CA SER A 198 5.83 3.00 -13.17
C SER A 198 5.94 3.10 -14.68
N HIS A 199 6.47 2.05 -15.30
CA HIS A 199 6.58 1.89 -16.75
C HIS A 199 5.71 0.73 -17.28
N TYR A 200 4.66 0.31 -16.55
CA TYR A 200 3.74 -0.69 -17.08
C TYR A 200 3.11 -0.20 -18.39
N GLU A 201 3.07 -1.08 -19.40
CA GLU A 201 2.37 -0.78 -20.64
C GLU A 201 0.86 -0.71 -20.37
N GLY A 202 0.20 0.30 -20.95
CA GLY A 202 -1.24 0.45 -20.84
C GLY A 202 -2.00 -0.70 -21.51
N GLY A 203 -3.27 -0.87 -21.15
CA GLY A 203 -4.09 -1.97 -21.68
C GLY A 203 -5.38 -2.20 -20.89
N LYS A 204 -6.07 -3.30 -21.19
CA LYS A 204 -7.37 -3.64 -20.60
C LYS A 204 -7.36 -3.71 -19.06
N TRP A 205 -6.21 -3.96 -18.44
CA TRP A 205 -6.06 -3.93 -16.97
C TRP A 205 -6.34 -2.53 -16.38
N GLU A 206 -6.07 -1.45 -17.13
CA GLU A 206 -6.36 -0.09 -16.71
C GLU A 206 -7.88 0.14 -16.64
N ASP A 207 -8.64 -0.40 -17.61
CA ASP A 207 -10.10 -0.31 -17.63
C ASP A 207 -10.71 -1.04 -16.42
N HIS A 208 -10.17 -2.21 -16.06
CA HIS A 208 -10.59 -2.95 -14.87
C HIS A 208 -10.27 -2.18 -13.58
N TRP A 209 -9.06 -1.64 -13.46
CA TRP A 209 -8.65 -0.86 -12.28
C TRP A 209 -9.48 0.43 -12.14
N ASP A 210 -9.65 1.17 -13.22
CA ASP A 210 -10.46 2.39 -13.22
C ASP A 210 -11.95 2.08 -12.98
N GLY A 211 -12.44 0.96 -13.53
CA GLY A 211 -13.76 0.43 -13.24
C GLY A 211 -13.95 0.18 -11.75
N LEU A 212 -13.05 -0.59 -11.12
CA LEU A 212 -13.05 -0.83 -9.68
C LEU A 212 -13.05 0.47 -8.88
N TYR A 213 -12.18 1.42 -9.23
CA TYR A 213 -12.04 2.71 -8.56
C TYR A 213 -13.33 3.54 -8.59
N TRP A 214 -13.93 3.73 -9.77
CA TRP A 214 -15.15 4.53 -9.90
C TRP A 214 -16.38 3.80 -9.38
N ASN A 215 -16.46 2.47 -9.52
CA ASN A 215 -17.52 1.67 -8.94
C ASN A 215 -17.50 1.75 -7.41
N PHE A 216 -16.31 1.70 -6.78
CA PHE A 216 -16.14 1.90 -5.34
C PHE A 216 -16.61 3.29 -4.90
N ILE A 217 -16.19 4.35 -5.62
CA ILE A 217 -16.62 5.73 -5.31
C ILE A 217 -18.13 5.89 -5.42
N LYS A 218 -18.73 5.31 -6.45
CA LYS A 218 -20.18 5.34 -6.67
C LYS A 218 -20.94 4.61 -5.57
N LYS A 219 -20.48 3.41 -5.20
CA LYS A 219 -21.11 2.58 -4.16
C LYS A 219 -21.07 3.26 -2.78
N HIS A 220 -19.94 3.89 -2.46
CA HIS A 220 -19.69 4.51 -1.16
C HIS A 220 -19.79 6.05 -1.19
N GLU A 221 -20.57 6.61 -2.12
CA GLU A 221 -20.61 8.05 -2.37
C GLU A 221 -20.93 8.87 -1.11
N GLU A 222 -21.86 8.39 -0.27
CA GLU A 222 -22.23 9.04 1.00
C GLU A 222 -21.04 9.10 1.97
N LYS A 223 -20.45 7.94 2.29
CA LYS A 223 -19.28 7.83 3.18
C LYS A 223 -18.10 8.65 2.65
N ILE A 224 -17.85 8.62 1.35
CA ILE A 224 -16.75 9.36 0.70
C ILE A 224 -17.02 10.87 0.70
N GLY A 225 -18.27 11.28 0.54
CA GLY A 225 -18.69 12.68 0.60
C GLY A 225 -18.38 13.34 1.94
N ASP A 226 -18.46 12.57 3.03
CA ASP A 226 -18.13 13.03 4.39
C ASP A 226 -16.61 13.13 4.65
N ILE A 227 -15.79 12.41 3.88
CA ILE A 227 -14.33 12.49 3.98
C ILE A 227 -13.86 13.75 3.23
N HIS A 228 -13.52 14.80 3.97
CA HIS A 228 -13.20 16.14 3.43
C HIS A 228 -12.22 16.11 2.24
N ARG A 229 -11.14 15.31 2.33
CA ARG A 229 -10.11 15.20 1.28
C ARG A 229 -10.57 14.41 0.05
N MET A 230 -11.68 13.68 0.13
CA MET A 230 -12.22 12.85 -0.96
C MET A 230 -13.50 13.42 -1.57
N SER A 231 -14.15 14.38 -0.91
CA SER A 231 -15.42 15.02 -1.37
C SER A 231 -15.41 15.54 -2.82
N PHE A 232 -14.24 15.90 -3.37
CA PHE A 232 -14.14 16.33 -4.77
C PHE A 232 -14.29 15.18 -5.79
N MET A 233 -14.08 13.93 -5.36
CA MET A 233 -14.23 12.74 -6.21
C MET A 233 -15.70 12.43 -6.49
N THR A 234 -16.59 12.59 -5.51
CA THR A 234 -18.04 12.48 -5.74
C THR A 234 -18.52 13.56 -6.71
N SER A 235 -17.97 14.78 -6.60
CA SER A 235 -18.24 15.85 -7.56
C SER A 235 -17.72 15.54 -8.97
N THR A 236 -16.64 14.78 -9.09
CA THR A 236 -16.08 14.36 -10.38
C THR A 236 -16.96 13.28 -11.01
N LEU A 237 -17.35 12.27 -10.22
CA LEU A 237 -18.28 11.22 -10.63
C LEU A 237 -19.61 11.82 -11.13
N ASN A 238 -20.21 12.73 -10.37
CA ASN A 238 -21.48 13.40 -10.73
C ASN A 238 -21.43 14.26 -12.00
N ARG A 239 -20.23 14.54 -12.53
CA ARG A 239 -20.03 15.28 -13.78
C ARG A 239 -19.75 14.38 -14.97
N MET A 240 -19.49 13.09 -14.74
CA MET A 240 -19.39 12.11 -15.82
C MET A 240 -20.76 11.93 -16.47
N ASN A 241 -20.76 11.56 -17.75
CA ASN A 241 -22.00 11.19 -18.41
C ASN A 241 -22.39 9.76 -18.00
N ASP A 242 -23.67 9.43 -18.14
CA ASP A 242 -24.21 8.14 -17.69
C ASP A 242 -23.54 6.94 -18.38
N GLU A 243 -23.22 7.07 -19.68
CA GLU A 243 -22.56 6.01 -20.48
C GLU A 243 -21.17 5.66 -19.93
N THR A 244 -20.36 6.66 -19.57
CA THR A 244 -19.04 6.45 -18.95
C THR A 244 -19.16 5.81 -17.56
N VAL A 245 -20.17 6.20 -16.78
CA VAL A 245 -20.41 5.60 -15.46
C VAL A 245 -20.84 4.14 -15.60
N GLU A 246 -21.71 3.83 -16.57
CA GLU A 246 -22.12 2.47 -16.90
C GLU A 246 -20.92 1.61 -17.33
N GLU A 247 -20.05 2.13 -18.20
CA GLU A 247 -18.83 1.45 -18.64
C GLU A 247 -17.89 1.12 -17.47
N HIS A 248 -17.68 2.04 -16.53
CA HIS A 248 -16.87 1.76 -15.33
C HIS A 248 -17.50 0.67 -14.46
N VAL A 249 -18.82 0.65 -14.31
CA VAL A 249 -19.52 -0.42 -13.57
C VAL A 249 -19.36 -1.75 -14.29
N GLU A 250 -19.58 -1.80 -15.61
CA GLU A 250 -19.42 -3.03 -16.40
C GLU A 250 -18.00 -3.60 -16.30
N ASN A 251 -16.97 -2.76 -16.46
CA ASN A 251 -15.57 -3.19 -16.33
C ASN A 251 -15.22 -3.70 -14.92
N ALA A 252 -15.82 -3.13 -13.88
CA ALA A 252 -15.63 -3.55 -12.50
C ALA A 252 -16.27 -4.92 -12.23
N GLU A 253 -17.52 -5.10 -12.67
CA GLU A 253 -18.25 -6.37 -12.49
C GLU A 253 -17.63 -7.48 -13.35
N GLU A 254 -17.21 -7.19 -14.60
CA GLU A 254 -16.46 -8.14 -15.46
C GLU A 254 -15.21 -8.66 -14.74
N PHE A 255 -14.46 -7.76 -14.09
CA PHE A 255 -13.25 -8.14 -13.36
C PHE A 255 -13.56 -8.95 -12.10
N LYS A 256 -14.54 -8.52 -11.28
CA LYS A 256 -14.96 -9.25 -10.08
C LYS A 256 -15.43 -10.66 -10.41
N GLU A 257 -16.27 -10.81 -11.44
CA GLU A 257 -16.72 -12.11 -11.93
C GLU A 257 -15.55 -13.01 -12.35
N SER A 258 -14.52 -12.44 -12.97
CA SER A 258 -13.32 -13.19 -13.37
C SER A 258 -12.52 -13.75 -12.20
N LEU A 259 -12.61 -13.11 -11.02
CA LEU A 259 -12.00 -13.54 -9.76
C LEU A 259 -12.95 -14.36 -8.87
N GLY A 260 -14.20 -14.58 -9.32
CA GLY A 260 -15.21 -15.32 -8.57
C GLY A 260 -15.81 -14.57 -7.38
N ILE A 261 -15.72 -13.24 -7.36
CA ILE A 261 -16.42 -12.34 -6.43
C ILE A 261 -17.75 -11.92 -7.06
#